data_AF-A0A397VIW6-F1
#
_entry.id   AF-A0A397VIW6-F1
#
_cell.length_a   1.000
_cell.length_b   1.000
_cell.length_c   1.000
_cell.angle_alpha   90.00
_cell.angle_beta   90.00
_cell.angle_gamma   90.00
#
_symmetry.space_group_name_H-M   'P 1'
#
loop_
_entity.id
_entity.type
_entity.pdbx_description
1 polymer ?
#
loop_
_entity_poly.entity_id
_entity_poly.type
_entity_poly.pdbx_seq_one_letter_code
_entity_poly.pdbx_strand_id
1 'polypeptide(L)'
;MDSNSAQDLTKKCVVKVCRQVPALKWKKITDNVLTKAEANGTLASYYKDYKDEYMCLNCYNAIVVNGASAYVEHAAEWAKGLKRRRNDNTSIFESISLLTNITFERKIIGNDPPIVTFAQLKLIAEDKNDQLSFFFNEIEEMACLEKNPKAERRALE
;
A
#
# COMPACT_ATOMS: atom_id res chain seq x y z
N MET A 1 -33.02 -13.49 -19.41
CA MET A 1 -33.15 -14.66 -18.52
C MET A 1 -31.95 -14.69 -17.62
N ASP A 2 -32.19 -14.35 -16.36
CA ASP A 2 -31.20 -14.26 -15.29
C ASP A 2 -30.55 -15.61 -15.07
N SER A 3 -29.24 -15.68 -15.31
CA SER A 3 -28.41 -16.74 -14.77
C SER A 3 -27.62 -16.17 -13.60
N ASN A 4 -28.26 -16.19 -12.44
CA ASN A 4 -27.60 -16.20 -11.13
C ASN A 4 -26.73 -17.46 -11.08
N SER A 5 -25.51 -17.37 -11.60
CA SER A 5 -24.50 -18.40 -11.40
C SER A 5 -23.85 -18.15 -10.05
N ALA A 6 -23.85 -19.19 -9.22
CA ALA A 6 -23.23 -19.28 -7.90
C ALA A 6 -21.67 -19.19 -7.94
N GLN A 7 -21.13 -18.27 -8.73
CA GLN A 7 -19.70 -17.96 -8.90
C GLN A 7 -19.29 -16.65 -8.19
N ASP A 8 -20.21 -15.99 -7.49
CA ASP A 8 -20.04 -14.59 -7.07
C ASP A 8 -19.51 -14.40 -5.64
N LEU A 9 -19.40 -15.49 -4.85
CA LEU A 9 -19.00 -15.45 -3.44
C LEU A 9 -17.48 -15.31 -3.20
N THR A 10 -16.64 -15.45 -4.23
CA THR A 10 -15.18 -15.34 -4.11
C THR A 10 -14.61 -14.02 -4.63
N LYS A 11 -15.40 -13.24 -5.37
CA LYS A 11 -14.93 -11.95 -5.90
C LYS A 11 -14.82 -10.94 -4.77
N LYS A 12 -13.66 -10.29 -4.67
CA LYS A 12 -13.43 -9.17 -3.76
C LYS A 12 -13.23 -7.93 -4.59
N CYS A 13 -13.78 -6.82 -4.12
CA CYS A 13 -13.54 -5.55 -4.78
C CYS A 13 -12.07 -5.16 -4.62
N VAL A 14 -11.37 -4.99 -5.75
CA VAL A 14 -9.95 -4.61 -5.76
C VAL A 14 -9.74 -3.15 -5.33
N VAL A 15 -10.77 -2.31 -5.38
CA VAL A 15 -10.71 -0.91 -4.94
C VAL A 15 -10.65 -0.85 -3.43
N LYS A 16 -9.50 -0.42 -2.89
CA LYS A 16 -9.18 -0.49 -1.46
C LYS A 16 -10.15 0.32 -0.59
N VAL A 17 -10.61 1.47 -1.06
CA VAL A 17 -11.56 2.34 -0.35
C VAL A 17 -12.94 1.69 -0.17
N CYS A 18 -13.28 0.72 -1.02
CA CYS A 18 -14.58 0.07 -1.00
C CYS A 18 -14.69 -1.15 -0.07
N ARG A 19 -13.68 -1.42 0.76
CA ARG A 19 -13.50 -2.68 1.49
C ARG A 19 -14.57 -3.07 2.53
N GLN A 20 -15.69 -2.37 2.63
CA GLN A 20 -16.74 -2.66 3.62
C GLN A 20 -18.17 -2.78 3.07
N VAL A 21 -18.39 -2.66 1.76
CA VAL A 21 -19.75 -2.75 1.20
C VAL A 21 -19.93 -4.08 0.46
N PRO A 22 -20.90 -4.94 0.86
CA PRO A 22 -21.27 -6.12 0.09
C PRO A 22 -21.64 -5.71 -1.34
N ALA A 23 -20.95 -6.28 -2.32
CA ALA A 23 -21.21 -6.02 -3.71
C ALA A 23 -22.22 -7.04 -4.25
N LEU A 24 -23.39 -6.57 -4.68
CA LEU A 24 -24.37 -7.41 -5.38
C LEU A 24 -24.09 -7.52 -6.88
N LYS A 25 -23.24 -6.63 -7.42
CA LYS A 25 -22.92 -6.52 -8.84
C LYS A 25 -21.47 -6.10 -9.05
N TRP A 26 -20.85 -6.67 -10.06
CA TRP A 26 -19.43 -6.49 -10.38
C TRP A 26 -19.24 -5.84 -11.76
N LYS A 27 -18.17 -5.07 -11.89
CA LYS A 27 -17.74 -4.46 -13.15
C LYS A 27 -16.26 -4.74 -13.35
N LYS A 28 -15.90 -5.21 -14.55
CA LYS A 28 -14.52 -5.47 -14.94
C LYS A 28 -13.78 -4.15 -15.17
N ILE A 29 -12.52 -4.07 -14.73
CA ILE A 29 -11.66 -2.92 -14.97
C ILE A 29 -11.09 -3.02 -16.38
N THR A 30 -11.69 -2.27 -17.30
CA THR A 30 -11.27 -2.20 -18.71
C THR A 30 -10.50 -0.91 -18.99
N ASP A 31 -9.89 -0.79 -20.17
CA ASP A 31 -9.22 0.46 -20.59
C ASP A 31 -10.16 1.66 -20.54
N ASN A 32 -11.43 1.49 -20.95
CA ASN A 32 -12.44 2.54 -20.84
C ASN A 32 -12.69 2.99 -19.38
N VAL A 33 -12.61 2.07 -18.42
CA VAL A 33 -12.70 2.41 -16.99
C VAL A 33 -11.52 3.25 -16.57
N LEU A 34 -10.30 2.86 -16.97
CA LEU A 34 -9.08 3.59 -16.65
C LEU A 34 -9.07 4.99 -17.26
N THR A 35 -9.44 5.12 -18.54
CA THR A 35 -9.54 6.42 -19.23
C THR A 35 -10.57 7.34 -18.57
N LYS A 36 -11.74 6.82 -18.18
CA LYS A 36 -12.74 7.63 -17.48
C LYS A 36 -12.33 8.00 -16.07
N ALA A 37 -11.68 7.08 -15.34
CA ALA A 37 -11.13 7.39 -14.02
C ALA A 37 -10.07 8.50 -14.10
N GLU A 38 -9.25 8.50 -15.15
CA GLU A 38 -8.26 9.55 -15.41
C GLU A 38 -8.94 10.89 -15.68
N ALA A 39 -9.93 10.92 -16.58
CA ALA A 39 -10.70 12.11 -16.89
C ALA A 39 -11.42 12.70 -15.66
N ASN A 40 -11.89 11.84 -14.76
CA ASN A 40 -12.56 12.23 -13.52
C ASN A 40 -11.60 12.53 -12.35
N GLY A 41 -10.28 12.36 -12.53
CA GLY A 41 -9.30 12.53 -11.46
C GLY A 41 -9.37 11.48 -10.34
N THR A 42 -10.08 10.36 -10.56
CA THR A 42 -10.28 9.27 -9.59
C THR A 42 -9.32 8.08 -9.81
N LEU A 43 -8.43 8.16 -10.80
CA LEU A 43 -7.49 7.10 -11.14
C LEU A 43 -6.36 6.96 -10.10
N ALA A 44 -6.53 6.02 -9.15
CA ALA A 44 -5.41 5.58 -8.32
C ALA A 44 -4.45 4.70 -9.13
N SER A 45 -3.14 4.86 -8.92
CA SER A 45 -2.12 4.20 -9.76
C SER A 45 -2.26 2.68 -9.82
N TYR A 46 -2.67 2.05 -8.72
CA TYR A 46 -2.84 0.60 -8.63
C TYR A 46 -4.00 0.05 -9.46
N TYR A 47 -4.92 0.88 -9.96
CA TYR A 47 -5.99 0.40 -10.85
C TYR A 47 -5.43 -0.20 -12.14
N LYS A 48 -4.27 0.28 -12.60
CA LYS A 48 -3.58 -0.27 -13.78
C LYS A 48 -3.09 -1.69 -13.53
N ASP A 49 -2.64 -1.98 -12.31
CA ASP A 49 -2.15 -3.30 -11.90
C ASP A 49 -3.29 -4.33 -11.80
N TYR A 50 -4.52 -3.85 -11.58
CA TYR A 50 -5.75 -4.67 -11.55
C TYR A 50 -6.57 -4.53 -12.82
N LYS A 51 -5.93 -4.23 -13.97
CA LYS A 51 -6.60 -4.35 -15.26
C LYS A 51 -7.11 -5.79 -15.42
N ASP A 52 -8.30 -5.91 -16.01
CA ASP A 52 -9.04 -7.15 -16.18
C ASP A 52 -9.61 -7.81 -14.92
N GLU A 53 -9.35 -7.25 -13.74
CA GLU A 53 -9.99 -7.66 -12.49
C GLU A 53 -11.37 -7.01 -12.28
N TYR A 54 -12.00 -7.28 -11.15
CA TYR A 54 -13.36 -6.81 -10.84
C TYR A 54 -13.40 -5.80 -9.69
N MET A 55 -14.12 -4.71 -9.92
CA MET A 55 -14.56 -3.78 -8.87
C MET A 55 -16.07 -3.91 -8.63
N CYS A 56 -16.53 -3.53 -7.45
CA CYS A 56 -17.97 -3.51 -7.19
C CYS A 56 -18.64 -2.34 -7.94
N LEU A 57 -19.93 -2.51 -8.26
CA LEU A 57 -20.70 -1.51 -8.99
C LEU A 57 -20.71 -0.13 -8.31
N ASN A 58 -20.67 -0.09 -6.97
CA ASN A 58 -20.63 1.16 -6.23
C ASN A 58 -19.33 1.93 -6.49
N CYS A 59 -18.16 1.25 -6.47
CA CYS A 59 -16.90 1.92 -6.83
C CYS A 59 -16.91 2.33 -8.29
N TYR A 60 -17.42 1.48 -9.18
CA TYR A 60 -17.53 1.83 -10.60
C TYR A 60 -18.32 3.14 -10.76
N ASN A 61 -19.49 3.26 -10.12
CA ASN A 61 -20.28 4.49 -10.19
C ASN A 61 -19.53 5.68 -9.58
N ALA A 62 -18.89 5.50 -8.43
CA ALA A 62 -18.14 6.58 -7.78
C ALA A 62 -16.93 7.06 -8.63
N ILE A 63 -16.20 6.14 -9.25
CA ILE A 63 -14.99 6.40 -10.03
C ILE A 63 -15.34 6.93 -11.43
N VAL A 64 -16.21 6.21 -12.14
CA VAL A 64 -16.44 6.37 -13.59
C VAL A 64 -17.63 7.29 -13.89
N VAL A 65 -18.69 7.23 -13.08
CA VAL A 65 -19.93 7.96 -13.37
C VAL A 65 -19.97 9.29 -12.63
N ASN A 66 -19.67 9.29 -11.33
CA ASN A 66 -19.90 10.43 -10.46
C ASN A 66 -18.65 11.28 -10.23
N GLY A 67 -17.44 10.72 -10.39
CA GLY A 67 -16.20 11.42 -10.03
C GLY A 67 -16.19 11.84 -8.55
N ALA A 68 -16.59 10.94 -7.65
CA ALA A 68 -16.83 11.27 -6.25
C ALA A 68 -15.54 11.78 -5.55
N SER A 69 -15.66 12.86 -4.77
CA SER A 69 -14.54 13.54 -4.12
C SER A 69 -13.66 12.62 -3.28
N ALA A 70 -14.24 11.70 -2.51
CA ALA A 70 -13.49 10.72 -1.71
C ALA A 70 -12.54 9.84 -2.56
N TYR A 71 -12.90 9.58 -3.83
CA TYR A 71 -12.06 8.79 -4.74
C TYR A 71 -11.01 9.67 -5.44
N VAL A 72 -11.31 10.95 -5.65
CA VAL A 72 -10.34 11.94 -6.13
C VAL A 72 -9.26 12.15 -5.06
N GLU A 73 -9.65 12.35 -3.80
CA GLU A 73 -8.75 12.44 -2.66
C GLU A 73 -7.91 11.18 -2.52
N HIS A 74 -8.54 10.00 -2.58
CA HIS A 74 -7.82 8.74 -2.55
C HIS A 74 -6.77 8.63 -3.67
N ALA A 75 -7.13 8.98 -4.91
CA ALA A 75 -6.20 8.95 -6.03
C ALA A 75 -5.02 9.92 -5.81
N ALA A 76 -5.30 11.12 -5.29
CA ALA A 76 -4.29 12.12 -4.97
C ALA A 76 -3.37 11.67 -3.81
N GLU A 77 -3.91 11.09 -2.75
CA GLU A 77 -3.14 10.50 -1.65
C GLU A 77 -2.25 9.36 -2.14
N TRP A 78 -2.77 8.50 -3.01
CA TRP A 78 -2.00 7.41 -3.59
C TRP A 78 -0.85 7.93 -4.45
N ALA A 79 -1.11 8.98 -5.24
CA ALA A 79 -0.07 9.67 -6.01
C ALA A 79 0.96 10.38 -5.11
N LYS A 80 0.55 10.97 -3.98
CA LYS A 80 1.44 11.58 -2.98
C LYS A 80 2.32 10.54 -2.29
N GLY A 81 1.76 9.40 -1.87
CA GLY A 81 2.53 8.28 -1.33
C GLY A 81 3.55 7.75 -2.33
N LEU A 82 3.18 7.66 -3.61
CA LEU A 82 4.10 7.25 -4.68
C LEU A 82 5.18 8.31 -4.99
N LYS A 83 4.86 9.61 -4.85
CA LYS A 83 5.82 10.71 -5.04
C LYS A 83 6.77 10.86 -3.86
N ARG A 84 6.29 10.70 -2.62
CA ARG A 84 7.16 10.56 -1.44
C ARG A 84 8.17 9.44 -1.66
N ARG A 85 7.72 8.28 -2.15
CA ARG A 85 8.59 7.15 -2.53
C ARG A 85 9.61 7.43 -3.64
N ARG A 86 9.44 8.46 -4.47
CA ARG A 86 10.22 8.66 -5.70
C ARG A 86 11.10 9.90 -5.69
N ASN A 87 10.77 10.92 -4.90
CA ASN A 87 11.47 12.20 -4.97
C ASN A 87 12.57 12.40 -3.92
N ASP A 88 12.55 11.67 -2.79
CA ASP A 88 13.51 11.92 -1.70
C ASP A 88 14.17 10.66 -1.13
N ASN A 89 13.93 9.47 -1.70
CA ASN A 89 14.30 8.23 -1.03
C ASN A 89 15.27 7.36 -1.81
N THR A 90 16.38 7.09 -1.17
CA THR A 90 17.21 5.90 -1.30
C THR A 90 16.31 4.69 -1.53
N SER A 91 16.45 4.03 -2.67
CA SER A 91 15.66 2.85 -3.02
C SER A 91 15.80 1.76 -1.94
N ILE A 92 14.87 0.79 -1.90
CA ILE A 92 14.98 -0.36 -0.99
C ILE A 92 16.35 -1.05 -1.14
N PHE A 93 16.83 -1.18 -2.38
CA PHE A 93 18.12 -1.80 -2.67
C PHE A 93 19.30 -1.00 -2.11
N GLU A 94 19.28 0.32 -2.29
CA GLU A 94 20.30 1.21 -1.72
C GLU A 94 20.23 1.24 -0.19
N SER A 95 19.03 1.22 0.39
CA SER A 95 18.83 1.18 1.84
C SER A 95 19.39 -0.10 2.45
N ILE A 96 19.15 -1.26 1.80
CA ILE A 96 19.74 -2.54 2.19
C ILE A 96 21.28 -2.50 2.05
N SER A 97 21.80 -1.91 0.98
CA SER A 97 23.25 -1.77 0.78
C SER A 97 23.89 -0.92 1.89
N LEU A 98 23.29 0.23 2.22
CA LEU A 98 23.76 1.09 3.30
C LEU A 98 23.71 0.38 4.66
N LEU A 99 22.60 -0.30 4.97
CA LEU A 99 22.49 -1.09 6.21
C LEU A 99 23.52 -2.22 6.29
N THR A 100 23.77 -2.89 5.17
CA THR A 100 24.78 -3.94 5.08
C THR A 100 26.18 -3.38 5.35
N ASN A 101 26.50 -2.22 4.77
CA ASN A 101 27.78 -1.55 5.02
C ASN A 101 27.91 -1.13 6.49
N ILE A 102 26.89 -0.49 7.08
CA ILE A 102 26.91 -0.07 8.48
C ILE A 102 27.10 -1.27 9.41
N THR A 103 26.36 -2.36 9.17
CA THR A 103 26.47 -3.58 10.01
C THR A 103 27.81 -4.28 9.82
N PHE A 104 28.36 -4.29 8.61
CA PHE A 104 29.69 -4.81 8.32
C PHE A 104 30.79 -4.01 9.01
N GLU A 105 30.77 -2.68 8.87
CA GLU A 105 31.76 -1.80 9.51
C GLU A 105 31.76 -1.96 11.02
N ARG A 106 30.58 -1.96 11.66
CA ARG A 106 30.47 -2.19 13.11
C ARG A 106 31.05 -3.54 13.53
N LYS A 107 30.70 -4.61 12.82
CA LYS A 107 31.10 -5.97 13.19
C LYS A 107 32.57 -6.26 12.92
N ILE A 108 33.08 -5.83 11.76
CA ILE A 108 34.39 -6.24 11.26
C ILE A 108 35.47 -5.20 11.58
N ILE A 109 35.13 -3.91 11.55
CA ILE A 109 36.10 -2.82 11.76
C ILE A 109 36.02 -2.32 13.21
N GLY A 110 34.82 -2.03 13.70
CA GLY A 110 34.60 -1.43 15.02
C GLY A 110 34.70 -2.41 16.19
N ASN A 111 34.51 -3.72 15.94
CA ASN A 111 34.29 -4.74 16.99
C ASN A 111 33.17 -4.33 17.97
N ASP A 112 32.16 -3.67 17.44
CA ASP A 112 31.03 -3.13 18.18
C ASP A 112 30.12 -4.25 18.75
N PRO A 113 29.37 -3.98 19.83
CA PRO A 113 28.37 -4.92 20.34
C PRO A 113 27.32 -5.29 19.29
N PRO A 114 26.81 -6.53 19.31
CA PRO A 114 25.78 -6.98 18.38
C PRO A 114 24.49 -6.17 18.55
N ILE A 115 23.86 -5.85 17.42
CA ILE A 115 22.55 -5.21 17.38
C ILE A 115 21.49 -6.29 17.61
N VAL A 116 20.70 -6.16 18.68
CA VAL A 116 19.76 -7.20 19.11
C VAL A 116 18.29 -6.77 19.04
N THR A 117 18.02 -5.50 18.74
CA THR A 117 16.66 -5.00 18.58
C THR A 117 16.51 -4.11 17.35
N PHE A 118 15.29 -4.05 16.81
CA PHE A 118 14.96 -3.16 15.71
C PHE A 118 15.15 -1.68 16.07
N ALA A 119 14.78 -1.26 17.28
CA ALA A 119 14.98 0.11 17.75
C ALA A 119 16.46 0.51 17.80
N GLN A 120 17.34 -0.40 18.26
CA GLN A 120 18.78 -0.19 18.21
C GLN A 120 19.30 -0.11 16.77
N LEU A 121 18.84 -0.99 15.89
CA LEU A 121 19.23 -0.96 14.48
C LEU A 121 18.85 0.37 13.82
N LYS A 122 17.62 0.84 14.06
CA LYS A 122 17.10 2.12 13.58
C LYS A 122 17.96 3.29 14.04
N LEU A 123 18.17 3.42 15.36
CA LEU A 123 18.96 4.51 15.93
C LEU A 123 20.39 4.56 15.38
N ILE A 124 21.06 3.40 15.33
CA ILE A 124 22.45 3.31 14.82
C ILE A 124 22.52 3.67 13.34
N ALA A 125 21.57 3.17 12.56
CA ALA A 125 21.55 3.39 11.13
C ALA A 125 21.22 4.85 10.77
N GLU A 126 20.27 5.46 11.46
CA GLU A 126 19.88 6.87 11.28
C GLU A 126 20.97 7.84 11.73
N ASP A 127 21.71 7.53 12.80
CA ASP A 127 22.89 8.30 13.23
C ASP A 127 24.00 8.30 12.18
N LYS A 128 24.17 7.17 11.49
CA LYS A 128 25.18 7.01 10.43
C LYS A 128 24.75 7.56 9.08
N ASN A 129 23.46 7.47 8.77
CA ASN A 129 22.89 7.94 7.52
C ASN A 129 21.40 8.26 7.72
N ASP A 130 21.10 9.55 7.74
CA ASP A 130 19.75 10.09 7.96
C ASP A 130 18.75 9.68 6.87
N GLN A 131 19.21 9.32 5.67
CA GLN A 131 18.37 8.81 4.58
C GLN A 131 17.71 7.46 4.93
N LEU A 132 18.29 6.70 5.87
CA LEU A 132 17.71 5.43 6.32
C LEU A 132 16.45 5.62 7.18
N SER A 133 16.20 6.83 7.68
CA SER A 133 15.00 7.12 8.48
C SER A 133 13.71 6.81 7.73
N PHE A 134 13.66 7.10 6.43
CA PHE A 134 12.52 6.78 5.60
C PHE A 134 12.30 5.27 5.47
N PHE A 135 13.38 4.51 5.28
CA PHE A 135 13.33 3.05 5.17
C PHE A 135 12.76 2.40 6.44
N PHE A 136 13.20 2.85 7.63
CA PHE A 136 12.66 2.33 8.90
C PHE A 136 11.20 2.72 9.13
N ASN A 137 10.83 3.97 8.81
CA ASN A 137 9.45 4.42 8.93
C ASN A 137 8.51 3.62 7.99
N GLU A 138 8.94 3.29 6.76
CA GLU A 138 8.16 2.44 5.87
C GLU A 138 7.96 1.02 6.43
N ILE A 139 8.97 0.43 7.04
CA ILE A 139 8.85 -0.89 7.69
C ILE A 139 7.85 -0.83 8.86
N GLU A 140 7.93 0.21 9.70
CA GLU A 140 7.04 0.40 10.83
C GLU A 140 5.58 0.59 10.39
N GLU A 141 5.35 1.42 9.36
CA GLU A 141 4.01 1.61 8.78
C GLU A 141 3.46 0.30 8.22
N MET A 142 4.27 -0.45 7.46
CA MET A 142 3.86 -1.74 6.90
C MET A 142 3.56 -2.78 7.98
N ALA A 143 4.37 -2.86 9.03
CA ALA A 143 4.12 -3.73 10.17
C ALA A 143 2.82 -3.35 10.92
N CYS A 144 2.48 -2.06 10.99
CA CYS A 144 1.23 -1.61 11.62
C CYS A 144 -0.01 -1.92 10.79
N LEU A 145 0.09 -2.03 9.46
CA LEU A 145 -1.03 -2.41 8.58
C LEU A 145 -1.52 -3.86 8.80
N GLU A 146 -0.70 -4.71 9.43
CA GLU A 146 -1.08 -6.09 9.79
C GLU A 146 -1.89 -6.18 11.10
N LYS A 147 -2.04 -5.09 11.87
CA LYS A 147 -2.94 -5.03 13.03
C LYS A 147 -4.39 -5.04 12.59
N ASN A 148 -4.88 -6.22 12.25
CA ASN A 148 -6.29 -6.49 12.03
C ASN A 148 -7.00 -6.39 13.40
N PRO A 149 -7.95 -5.45 13.63
CA PRO A 149 -8.59 -5.25 14.93
C PRO A 149 -9.41 -6.45 15.44
N LYS A 150 -9.49 -7.54 14.64
CA LYS A 150 -10.05 -8.83 15.05
C LYS A 150 -9.09 -9.70 15.87
N ALA A 151 -7.78 -9.46 15.84
CA ALA A 151 -6.81 -10.26 16.58
C ALA A 151 -6.72 -9.83 18.06
N GLU A 152 -6.85 -8.54 18.37
CA GLU A 152 -6.82 -8.05 19.76
C GLU A 152 -8.06 -8.45 20.58
N ARG A 153 -9.23 -8.64 19.95
CA ARG A 153 -10.43 -9.08 20.68
C ARG A 153 -10.40 -10.54 21.13
N ARG A 154 -9.51 -11.36 20.59
CA ARG A 154 -9.35 -12.78 21.00
C ARG A 154 -8.30 -13.00 22.07
N ALA A 155 -7.56 -11.96 22.46
CA ALA A 155 -6.58 -12.02 23.54
C ALA A 155 -7.13 -11.48 24.88
N LEU A 156 -8.39 -11.05 24.90
CA LEU A 156 -9.09 -10.50 26.07
C LEU A 156 -10.39 -11.26 26.42
N GLU A 157 -10.64 -12.40 25.77
CA GLU A 157 -11.61 -13.42 26.19
C GLU A 157 -10.84 -14.65 26.67
#